data_AF-A0A562RN05-F1
#
_entry.id   AF-A0A562RN05-F1
#
_cell.length_a   1.000
_cell.length_b   1.000
_cell.length_c   1.000
_cell.angle_alpha   90.00
_cell.angle_beta   90.00
_cell.angle_gamma   90.00
#
_symmetry.space_group_name_H-M   'P 1'
#
loop_
_entity.id
_entity.type
_entity.pdbx_description
1 polymer ?
#
loop_
_entity_poly.entity_id
_entity_poly.type
_entity_poly.pdbx_seq_one_letter_code
_entity_poly.pdbx_strand_id
1 'polypeptide(L)'
;MAAPVEQQPVDEAAELEIAAAQAIEACGGDLVQTIKALIVANGMLEQELSDVYAKASRGFLRGRRVARRKDSSPAEKAEPAQKKPNSA
;
A
#
# COMPACT_ATOMS: atom_id res chain seq x y z
N MET A 1 0.86 12.12 8.82
CA MET A 1 0.91 10.73 9.32
C MET A 1 -0.52 10.32 9.58
N ALA A 2 -1.10 9.48 8.72
CA ALA A 2 -2.40 8.89 9.01
C ALA A 2 -2.15 7.74 10.00
N ALA A 3 -2.86 7.75 11.13
CA ALA A 3 -2.85 6.65 12.08
C ALA A 3 -3.31 5.35 11.37
N PRO A 4 -2.93 4.17 11.86
CA PRO A 4 -3.53 2.93 11.38
C PRO A 4 -5.03 3.04 11.60
N VAL A 5 -5.82 2.80 10.55
CA VAL A 5 -7.25 2.63 10.69
C VAL A 5 -7.41 1.35 11.50
N GLU A 6 -7.64 1.47 12.80
CA GLU A 6 -8.17 0.37 13.60
C GLU A 6 -9.54 0.06 13.02
N GLN A 7 -9.60 -0.96 12.15
CA GLN A 7 -10.85 -1.53 11.68
C GLN A 7 -11.63 -1.97 12.91
N GLN A 8 -12.80 -1.36 13.10
CA GLN A 8 -13.67 -1.69 14.21
C GLN A 8 -14.16 -3.13 14.04
N PRO A 9 -14.04 -3.99 15.06
CA PRO A 9 -14.27 -5.44 14.95
C PRO A 9 -15.73 -5.84 14.73
N VAL A 10 -16.64 -4.87 14.54
CA VAL A 10 -18.08 -5.08 14.50
C VAL A 10 -18.60 -5.28 13.07
N ASP A 11 -17.83 -4.91 12.03
CA ASP A 11 -18.24 -5.01 10.63
C ASP A 11 -17.69 -6.29 9.96
N GLU A 12 -16.42 -6.62 10.19
CA GLU A 12 -15.77 -7.77 9.55
C GLU A 12 -16.46 -9.11 9.86
N ALA A 13 -16.93 -9.31 11.10
CA ALA A 13 -17.64 -10.53 11.47
C ALA A 13 -18.98 -10.66 10.71
N ALA A 14 -19.72 -9.56 10.56
CA ALA A 14 -20.98 -9.54 9.83
C ALA A 14 -20.77 -9.75 8.32
N GLU A 15 -19.75 -9.12 7.75
CA GLU A 15 -19.35 -9.32 6.36
C GLU A 15 -18.95 -10.78 6.09
N LEU A 16 -18.19 -11.38 7.01
CA LEU A 16 -17.80 -12.79 6.92
C LEU A 16 -19.01 -13.73 7.00
N GLU A 17 -19.99 -13.43 7.87
CA GLU A 17 -21.24 -14.20 7.95
C GLU A 17 -22.04 -14.13 6.64
N ILE A 18 -22.14 -12.94 6.03
CA ILE A 18 -22.81 -12.76 4.73
C ILE A 18 -22.08 -13.53 3.63
N ALA A 19 -20.75 -13.42 3.56
CA ALA A 19 -19.95 -14.11 2.56
C ALA A 19 -20.03 -15.64 2.71
N ALA A 20 -20.05 -16.14 3.95
CA ALA A 20 -20.23 -17.57 4.23
C ALA A 20 -21.60 -18.05 3.74
N ALA A 21 -22.67 -17.30 4.01
CA ALA A 21 -24.02 -17.63 3.53
C ALA A 21 -24.07 -17.69 1.99
N GLN A 22 -23.46 -16.72 1.30
CA GLN A 22 -23.39 -16.70 -0.16
C GLN A 22 -22.61 -17.90 -0.73
N ALA A 23 -21.49 -18.29 -0.10
CA ALA A 23 -20.71 -19.45 -0.52
C ALA A 23 -21.50 -20.75 -0.38
N ILE A 24 -22.26 -20.90 0.72
CA ILE A 24 -23.15 -22.04 0.96
C ILE A 24 -24.26 -22.08 -0.09
N GLU A 25 -24.89 -20.93 -0.37
CA GLU A 25 -25.94 -20.82 -1.40
C GLU A 25 -25.42 -21.19 -2.79
N ALA A 26 -24.23 -20.71 -3.16
CA ALA A 26 -23.58 -21.03 -4.44
C ALA A 26 -23.29 -22.52 -4.61
N CYS A 27 -23.11 -23.25 -3.51
CA CYS A 27 -22.94 -24.71 -3.50
C CYS A 27 -24.25 -25.48 -3.29
N GLY A 28 -25.40 -24.83 -3.41
CA GLY A 28 -26.72 -25.45 -3.24
C GLY A 28 -27.02 -25.90 -1.82
N GLY A 29 -26.38 -25.30 -0.82
CA GLY A 29 -26.54 -25.66 0.60
C GLY A 29 -25.67 -26.83 1.07
N ASP A 30 -24.88 -27.46 0.20
CA ASP A 30 -23.99 -28.56 0.59
C ASP A 30 -22.72 -28.01 1.25
N LEU A 31 -22.62 -28.18 2.56
CA LEU A 31 -21.48 -27.72 3.36
C LEU A 31 -20.17 -28.43 2.97
N VAL A 32 -20.21 -29.71 2.58
CA VAL A 32 -19.01 -30.45 2.17
C VAL A 32 -18.50 -29.93 0.83
N GLN A 33 -19.40 -29.64 -0.12
CA GLN A 33 -19.01 -29.01 -1.39
C GLN A 33 -18.51 -27.58 -1.17
N THR A 34 -19.15 -26.82 -0.28
CA THR A 34 -18.71 -25.46 0.08
C THR A 34 -17.29 -25.48 0.62
N ILE A 35 -16.98 -26.36 1.59
CA ILE A 35 -15.64 -26.47 2.17
C ILE A 35 -14.61 -26.88 1.10
N LYS A 36 -14.95 -27.83 0.23
CA LYS A 36 -14.06 -28.22 -0.88
C LYS A 36 -13.78 -27.04 -1.82
N ALA A 37 -14.80 -26.29 -2.19
CA ALA A 37 -14.66 -25.11 -3.04
C ALA A 37 -13.77 -24.03 -2.38
N LEU A 38 -13.96 -23.77 -1.08
CA LEU A 38 -13.13 -22.83 -0.32
C LEU A 38 -11.66 -23.27 -0.25
N ILE A 39 -11.37 -24.55 -0.06
CA ILE A 39 -10.00 -25.08 -0.06
C ILE A 39 -9.33 -24.86 -1.43
N VAL A 40 -10.04 -25.15 -2.52
CA VAL A 40 -9.52 -24.93 -3.88
C VAL A 40 -9.29 -23.44 -4.13
N ALA A 41 -10.24 -22.58 -3.76
CA ALA A 41 -10.12 -21.14 -3.92
C ALA A 41 -8.93 -20.57 -3.13
N ASN A 42 -8.70 -21.04 -1.90
CA ASN A 42 -7.54 -20.62 -1.12
C ASN A 42 -6.23 -21.01 -1.80
N GLY A 43 -6.13 -22.24 -2.34
CA GLY A 43 -4.95 -22.68 -3.10
C GLY A 43 -4.70 -21.82 -4.35
N MET A 44 -5.75 -21.37 -5.03
CA MET A 44 -5.62 -20.46 -6.18
C MET A 44 -5.08 -19.10 -5.75
N LEU A 45 -5.60 -18.51 -4.67
CA LEU A 45 -5.13 -17.22 -4.14
C LEU A 45 -3.67 -17.29 -3.69
N GLU A 46 -3.26 -18.37 -3.03
CA GLU A 46 -1.86 -18.61 -2.65
C GLU A 46 -0.94 -18.70 -3.88
N GLN A 47 -1.40 -19.36 -4.94
CA GLN A 47 -0.65 -19.45 -6.20
C GLN A 47 -0.54 -18.09 -6.89
N GLU A 48 -1.64 -17.33 -6.98
CA GLU A 48 -1.63 -15.98 -7.55
C GLU A 48 -0.71 -15.03 -6.78
N LEU A 49 -0.71 -15.10 -5.45
CA LEU A 49 0.23 -14.35 -4.61
C LEU A 49 1.67 -14.72 -4.92
N SER A 50 1.99 -16.01 -4.98
CA SER A 50 3.33 -16.50 -5.33
C SER A 50 3.79 -15.96 -6.68
N ASP A 51 2.91 -16.00 -7.68
CA ASP A 51 3.14 -15.48 -9.03
C ASP A 51 3.41 -13.97 -9.03
N VAL A 52 2.61 -13.20 -8.28
CA VAL A 52 2.79 -11.75 -8.14
C VAL A 52 4.13 -11.44 -7.49
N TYR A 53 4.50 -12.15 -6.42
CA TYR A 53 5.80 -11.96 -5.77
C TYR A 53 6.97 -12.32 -6.68
N ALA A 54 6.85 -13.37 -7.49
CA ALA A 54 7.87 -13.76 -8.45
C ALA A 54 8.07 -12.72 -9.57
N LYS A 55 6.98 -12.08 -10.02
CA LYS A 55 6.98 -11.06 -11.09
C LYS A 55 7.32 -9.66 -10.57
N ALA A 56 7.21 -9.42 -9.26
CA ALA A 56 7.52 -8.13 -8.67
C ALA A 56 9.02 -7.82 -8.73
N SER A 57 9.39 -6.65 -9.26
CA SER A 57 10.77 -6.20 -9.24
C SER A 57 11.26 -5.95 -7.80
N ARG A 58 12.56 -6.15 -7.55
CA ARG A 58 13.18 -5.88 -6.23
C ARG A 58 12.97 -4.43 -5.76
N GLY A 59 12.75 -3.50 -6.67
CA GLY A 59 12.44 -2.09 -6.38
C GLY A 59 10.98 -1.86 -5.97
N PHE A 60 10.04 -2.63 -6.53
CA PHE A 60 8.62 -2.58 -6.16
C PHE A 60 8.39 -3.09 -4.73
N LEU A 61 9.02 -4.21 -4.38
CA LEU A 61 8.94 -4.80 -3.03
C LEU A 61 9.58 -3.94 -1.93
N ARG A 62 10.55 -3.07 -2.29
CA ARG A 62 11.26 -2.20 -1.35
C ARG A 62 10.57 -0.86 -1.07
N GLY A 63 9.44 -0.59 -1.73
CA GLY A 63 8.75 0.70 -1.65
C GLY A 63 9.51 1.81 -2.39
N ARG A 64 8.76 2.79 -2.93
CA ARG A 64 9.34 3.94 -3.64
C ARG A 64 10.12 4.83 -2.65
N ARG A 65 11.46 4.83 -2.71
CA ARG A 65 12.27 5.85 -2.04
C ARG A 65 12.05 7.18 -2.75
N VAL A 66 11.15 8.01 -2.24
CA VAL A 66 11.02 9.39 -2.70
C VAL A 66 12.29 10.11 -2.27
N ALA A 67 13.15 10.46 -3.25
CA ALA A 67 14.31 11.30 -2.96
C ALA A 67 13.79 12.61 -2.34
N ARG A 68 14.22 12.91 -1.12
CA ARG A 68 13.90 14.17 -0.44
C ARG A 68 14.39 15.29 -1.36
N ARG A 69 13.46 16.07 -1.94
CA ARG A 69 13.83 17.26 -2.70
C ARG A 69 14.70 18.11 -1.78
N LYS A 70 15.93 18.40 -2.20
CA LYS A 70 16.82 19.27 -1.44
C LYS A 70 16.29 20.68 -1.67
N ASP A 71 15.49 21.17 -0.73
CA ASP A 71 15.02 22.55 -0.74
C ASP A 71 16.25 23.46 -0.68
N SER A 72 16.62 24.01 -1.83
CA SER A 72 17.64 25.04 -1.94
C SER A 72 17.03 26.35 -1.45
N SER A 73 17.09 26.60 -0.14
CA SER A 73 16.85 27.95 0.39
C SER A 73 18.02 28.85 -0.01
N PRO A 74 17.77 30.06 -0.56
CA PRO A 74 18.85 30.98 -0.91
C PRO A 74 19.45 31.54 0.39
N ALA A 75 20.72 31.24 0.62
CA ALA A 75 21.49 31.84 1.69
C ALA A 75 21.64 33.35 1.41
N GLU A 76 20.94 34.12 2.22
CA GLU A 76 21.28 35.47 2.62
C GLU A 76 22.80 35.64 2.75
N LYS A 77 23.39 36.50 1.90
CA LYS A 77 24.69 37.12 2.18
C LYS A 77 24.60 38.62 1.92
N ALA A 78 24.75 39.32 3.02
CA ALA A 78 24.79 40.76 3.21
C ALA A 78 25.74 41.49 2.23
N GLU A 79 25.27 42.63 1.71
CA GLU A 79 26.09 43.83 1.46
C GLU A 79 26.65 44.35 2.81
N PRO A 80 27.74 45.16 2.89
CA PRO A 80 28.14 46.20 1.92
C PRO A 80 29.67 46.38 1.75
N ALA A 81 30.10 47.22 0.81
CA ALA A 81 31.16 48.22 1.03
C ALA A 81 31.45 49.02 -0.25
N GLN A 82 30.99 50.27 -0.25
CA GLN A 82 31.41 51.29 -1.20
C GLN A 82 32.91 51.57 -1.03
N LYS A 83 33.65 51.59 -2.13
CA LYS A 83 34.95 52.27 -2.22
C LYS A 83 35.11 52.86 -3.62
N LYS A 84 34.79 54.15 -3.78
CA LYS A 84 35.38 54.97 -4.85
C LYS A 84 36.83 55.28 -4.46
N PRO A 85 37.77 55.29 -5.41
CA PRO A 85 38.21 56.59 -5.92
C PRO A 85 38.51 56.65 -7.44
N ASN A 86 38.39 57.88 -7.95
CA ASN A 86 38.77 58.52 -9.22
C ASN A 86 39.72 57.82 -10.22
N SER A 87 39.49 58.02 -11.53
CA SER A 87 40.28 58.98 -12.34
C SER A 87 39.79 59.08 -13.80
N ALA A 88 39.47 60.29 -14.24
CA ALA A 88 39.80 60.92 -15.53
C ALA A 88 39.45 62.41 -15.44
#